data_AF-A0A7C2PKP2-F1
#
_entry.id   AF-A0A7C2PKP2-F1
#
_cell.length_a   1.000
_cell.length_b   1.000
_cell.length_c   1.000
_cell.angle_alpha   90.00
_cell.angle_beta   90.00
_cell.angle_gamma   90.00
#
_symmetry.space_group_name_H-M   'P 1'
#
loop_
_entity.id
_entity.type
_entity.pdbx_description
1 polymer ?
#
loop_
_entity_poly.entity_id
_entity_poly.type
_entity_poly.pdbx_seq_one_letter_code
_entity_poly.pdbx_strand_id
1 'polypeptide(L)'
;MKKTFLLMAALLLLSATLFSQANTGDYKVITVKKGETADTIARKYLKYRSYKSNLMDYNHIKEAQVKPGMRLKIPYSISKERAASVKFLRGRVQRKTNGRWMPIRRSGTILLQHDIIKTGNKSRIEIHFDNGSKLQLSSNSTLALKKYSFSTKGRKTNVNLKSGSLFANVNKLRRKSSFKVSTVTAVAGVRGTQFYVSIDKQKTVKVEVYKGTVKVSANNKVVSVKKNHKTEVISGKAPIKPQKLTSTRRVKWAR
;
A
#
# COMPACT_ATOMS: atom_id res chain seq x y z
N MET A 1 73.37 9.84 29.59
CA MET A 1 72.58 9.14 30.62
C MET A 1 71.15 9.70 30.66
N LYS A 2 70.14 8.80 30.78
CA LYS A 2 68.66 9.02 30.91
C LYS A 2 67.91 9.23 29.57
N LYS A 3 67.41 8.16 28.94
CA LYS A 3 66.06 7.53 29.05
C LYS A 3 64.95 8.50 28.60
N THR A 4 64.19 8.26 27.52
CA THR A 4 62.97 7.41 27.57
C THR A 4 62.37 7.15 26.17
N PHE A 5 61.83 5.95 26.01
CA PHE A 5 60.94 5.45 24.94
C PHE A 5 59.71 6.34 24.72
N LEU A 6 59.19 6.43 23.48
CA LEU A 6 57.74 6.24 23.26
C LEU A 6 57.36 6.00 21.78
N LEU A 7 56.58 4.93 21.63
CA LEU A 7 55.89 4.40 20.47
C LEU A 7 55.29 5.45 19.52
N MET A 8 55.61 5.35 18.23
CA MET A 8 54.77 5.93 17.17
C MET A 8 53.74 4.87 16.74
N ALA A 9 52.63 4.81 17.46
CA ALA A 9 51.49 3.98 17.11
C ALA A 9 50.78 4.57 15.87
N ALA A 10 50.62 3.73 14.85
CA ALA A 10 49.94 4.03 13.60
C ALA A 10 48.50 4.47 13.85
N LEU A 11 48.19 5.73 13.54
CA LEU A 11 46.84 6.28 13.55
C LEU A 11 46.11 5.84 12.27
N LEU A 12 45.61 4.61 12.25
CA LEU A 12 44.60 4.15 11.30
C LEU A 12 43.32 4.95 11.55
N LEU A 13 43.14 6.05 10.82
CA LEU A 13 41.86 6.76 10.72
C LEU A 13 40.88 5.86 9.96
N LEU A 14 40.32 4.88 10.68
CA LEU A 14 39.13 4.17 10.28
C LEU A 14 37.98 5.19 10.38
N SER A 15 37.73 5.94 9.30
CA SER A 15 36.56 6.81 9.19
C SER A 15 35.31 5.94 9.05
N ALA A 16 34.91 5.33 10.16
CA ALA A 16 33.65 4.66 10.28
C ALA A 16 32.58 5.72 10.57
N THR A 17 31.48 5.57 9.83
CA THR A 17 30.12 6.06 10.13
C THR A 17 29.80 7.46 9.61
N LEU A 18 28.62 7.72 9.04
CA LEU A 18 27.32 7.07 9.22
C LEU A 18 26.64 6.90 7.86
N PHE A 19 26.46 5.66 7.39
CA PHE A 19 25.31 5.40 6.54
C PHE A 19 24.08 5.73 7.39
N SER A 20 23.40 6.83 7.05
CA SER A 20 22.07 7.13 7.58
C SER A 20 21.25 5.85 7.49
N GLN A 21 20.98 5.22 8.64
CA GLN A 21 20.04 4.13 8.68
C GLN A 21 18.76 4.68 8.08
N ALA A 22 18.47 4.23 6.86
CA ALA A 22 17.24 4.59 6.18
C ALA A 22 16.10 4.35 7.16
N ASN A 23 15.17 5.30 7.27
CA ASN A 23 13.96 5.15 8.08
C ASN A 23 13.18 3.91 7.62
N THR A 24 13.59 2.74 8.12
CA THR A 24 12.95 1.43 8.03
C THR A 24 12.05 1.18 9.24
N GLY A 25 11.86 2.21 10.07
CA GLY A 25 10.94 2.18 11.19
C GLY A 25 9.51 1.93 10.73
N ASP A 26 8.75 1.30 11.61
CA ASP A 26 7.30 1.17 11.59
C ASP A 26 6.60 2.49 11.99
N TYR A 27 7.25 3.63 11.79
CA TYR A 27 6.77 4.96 12.17
C TYR A 27 7.28 6.07 11.23
N LYS A 28 6.59 7.21 11.27
CA LYS A 28 6.99 8.49 10.64
C LYS A 28 7.39 9.48 11.72
N VAL A 29 8.52 10.17 11.56
CA VAL A 29 8.88 11.27 12.46
C VAL A 29 8.24 12.57 11.98
N ILE A 30 7.64 13.31 12.91
CA ILE A 30 7.16 14.69 12.71
C ILE A 30 7.84 15.62 13.70
N THR A 31 7.84 16.91 13.39
CA THR A 31 8.23 17.97 14.35
C THR A 31 6.97 18.70 14.79
N VAL A 32 6.78 18.83 16.10
CA VAL A 32 5.64 19.56 16.70
C VAL A 32 5.75 21.04 16.33
N LYS A 33 4.70 21.59 15.74
CA LYS A 33 4.65 23.02 15.36
C LYS A 33 4.13 23.88 16.52
N LYS A 34 4.40 25.18 16.46
CA LYS A 34 3.80 26.16 17.40
C LYS A 34 2.27 26.04 17.38
N GLY A 35 1.66 25.89 18.55
CA GLY A 35 0.21 25.70 18.72
C GLY A 35 -0.32 24.27 18.50
N GLU A 36 0.51 23.30 18.10
CA GLU A 36 0.09 21.89 18.04
C GLU A 36 0.10 21.25 19.44
N THR A 37 -1.01 20.66 19.83
CA THR A 37 -1.17 19.81 21.02
C THR A 37 -1.22 18.33 20.64
N ALA A 38 -1.05 17.41 21.61
CA ALA A 38 -1.23 15.97 21.38
C ALA A 38 -2.57 15.65 20.70
N ASP A 39 -3.63 16.35 21.10
CA ASP A 39 -4.96 16.25 20.53
C ASP A 39 -5.04 16.66 19.05
N THR A 40 -4.44 17.79 18.69
CA THR A 40 -4.39 18.24 17.29
C THR A 40 -3.56 17.28 16.43
N ILE A 41 -2.43 16.79 16.96
CA ILE A 41 -1.54 15.83 16.30
C ILE A 41 -2.27 14.50 16.09
N ALA A 42 -2.95 13.98 17.12
CA ALA A 42 -3.75 12.76 17.04
C ALA A 42 -4.83 12.90 15.96
N ARG A 43 -5.58 14.01 15.97
CA ARG A 43 -6.58 14.29 14.93
C ARG A 43 -5.99 14.39 13.54
N LYS A 44 -4.78 14.90 13.38
CA LYS A 44 -4.12 15.06 12.08
C LYS A 44 -3.59 13.73 11.53
N TYR A 45 -2.92 12.95 12.35
CA TYR A 45 -2.12 11.81 11.90
C TYR A 45 -2.69 10.43 12.22
N LEU A 46 -3.56 10.27 13.23
CA LEU A 46 -4.01 8.96 13.71
C LEU A 46 -5.41 8.59 13.19
N LYS A 47 -5.66 7.29 13.04
CA LYS A 47 -6.94 6.80 12.52
C LYS A 47 -8.13 7.24 13.37
N TYR A 48 -7.96 7.16 14.68
CA TYR A 48 -8.97 7.51 15.66
C TYR A 48 -8.36 8.44 16.71
N ARG A 49 -9.15 9.40 17.20
CA ARG A 49 -8.72 10.31 18.28
C ARG A 49 -8.38 9.52 19.55
N SER A 50 -9.06 8.40 19.80
CA SER A 50 -8.79 7.51 20.92
C SER A 50 -7.37 6.95 20.94
N TYR A 51 -6.65 6.96 19.82
CA TYR A 51 -5.24 6.56 19.78
C TYR A 51 -4.26 7.62 20.29
N LYS A 52 -4.74 8.74 20.85
CA LYS A 52 -3.89 9.76 21.47
C LYS A 52 -3.00 9.14 22.54
N SER A 53 -3.55 8.36 23.47
CA SER A 53 -2.77 7.70 24.53
C SER A 53 -1.74 6.74 23.94
N ASN A 54 -2.14 5.89 22.98
CA ASN A 54 -1.20 5.00 22.29
C ASN A 54 -0.04 5.74 21.61
N LEU A 55 -0.29 6.94 21.06
CA LEU A 55 0.76 7.77 20.49
C LEU A 55 1.72 8.31 21.57
N MET A 56 1.19 8.73 22.71
CA MET A 56 1.98 9.21 23.85
C MET A 56 2.85 8.08 24.42
N ASP A 57 2.25 6.91 24.66
CA ASP A 57 2.91 5.71 25.16
C ASP A 57 4.05 5.27 24.23
N TYR A 58 3.81 5.28 22.91
CA TYR A 58 4.83 4.93 21.91
C TYR A 58 6.03 5.88 21.92
N ASN A 59 5.82 7.14 22.30
CA ASN A 59 6.88 8.14 22.40
C ASN A 59 7.45 8.25 23.82
N HIS A 60 6.95 7.45 24.78
CA HIS A 60 7.34 7.48 26.19
C HIS A 60 7.22 8.87 26.81
N ILE A 61 6.16 9.61 26.48
CA ILE A 61 5.89 10.95 27.02
C ILE A 61 4.45 11.07 27.51
N LYS A 62 4.21 11.99 28.44
CA LYS A 62 2.87 12.46 28.82
C LYS A 62 2.41 13.58 27.91
N GLU A 63 1.10 13.75 27.79
CA GLU A 63 0.50 14.81 26.95
C GLU A 63 0.98 16.22 27.32
N ALA A 64 1.11 16.52 28.61
CA ALA A 64 1.59 17.82 29.09
C ALA A 64 3.04 18.14 28.69
N GLN A 65 3.82 17.14 28.26
CA GLN A 65 5.21 17.32 27.84
C GLN A 65 5.34 17.69 26.36
N VAL A 66 4.26 17.66 25.58
CA VAL A 66 4.31 18.01 24.15
C VAL A 66 4.57 19.52 23.98
N LYS A 67 5.71 19.86 23.38
CA LYS A 67 6.17 21.24 23.14
C LYS A 67 6.59 21.45 21.68
N PRO A 68 6.49 22.67 21.13
CA PRO A 68 7.01 23.00 19.81
C PRO A 68 8.49 22.61 19.64
N GLY A 69 8.85 22.14 18.45
CA GLY A 69 10.21 21.68 18.12
C GLY A 69 10.49 20.22 18.48
N MET A 70 9.67 19.58 19.33
CA MET A 70 9.86 18.16 19.65
C MET A 70 9.65 17.26 18.43
N ARG A 71 10.45 16.20 18.35
CA ARG A 71 10.30 15.16 17.33
C ARG A 71 9.44 14.01 17.88
N LEU A 72 8.30 13.74 17.25
CA LEU A 72 7.42 12.64 17.62
C LEU A 72 7.40 11.57 16.54
N LYS A 73 7.44 10.31 16.97
CA LYS A 73 7.24 9.13 16.13
C LYS A 73 5.74 8.82 16.05
N ILE A 74 5.18 8.92 14.86
CA ILE A 74 3.82 8.51 14.54
C ILE A 74 3.85 7.05 14.05
N PRO A 75 3.34 6.08 14.82
CA PRO A 75 3.39 4.68 14.43
C PRO A 75 2.48 4.44 13.22
N TYR A 76 2.99 3.74 12.21
CA TYR A 76 2.22 3.38 11.03
C TYR A 76 1.05 2.44 11.35
N SER A 77 1.13 1.65 12.43
CA SER A 77 0.08 0.73 12.85
C SER A 77 -1.26 1.43 13.11
N ILE A 78 -1.21 2.64 13.67
CA ILE A 78 -2.36 3.48 14.06
C ILE A 78 -2.51 4.75 13.21
N SER A 79 -1.59 4.99 12.26
CA SER A 79 -1.61 6.16 11.36
C SER A 79 -2.74 6.12 10.34
N LYS A 80 -3.28 7.30 10.00
CA LYS A 80 -4.23 7.47 8.86
C LYS A 80 -3.64 7.05 7.53
N GLU A 81 -2.31 7.09 7.39
CA GLU A 81 -1.61 6.71 6.16
C GLU A 81 -1.62 5.19 5.94
N ARG A 82 -1.89 4.36 6.97
CA ARG A 82 -1.95 2.90 6.81
C ARG A 82 -3.13 2.49 5.93
N ALA A 83 -2.81 1.95 4.76
CA ALA A 83 -3.76 1.51 3.76
C ALA A 83 -4.05 0.01 3.83
N ALA A 84 -3.02 -0.81 4.03
CA ALA A 84 -3.11 -2.26 4.02
C ALA A 84 -2.01 -2.91 4.86
N SER A 85 -2.03 -4.23 4.93
CA SER A 85 -0.95 -5.04 5.48
C SER A 85 -0.68 -6.27 4.60
N VAL A 86 0.56 -6.75 4.61
CA VAL A 86 0.97 -7.94 3.89
C VAL A 86 0.56 -9.18 4.69
N LYS A 87 -0.31 -10.02 4.13
CA LYS A 87 -0.70 -11.28 4.77
C LYS A 87 0.22 -12.42 4.36
N PHE A 88 0.63 -12.44 3.09
CA PHE A 88 1.51 -13.47 2.54
C PHE A 88 2.40 -12.88 1.46
N LEU A 89 3.61 -13.43 1.32
CA LEU A 89 4.51 -13.12 0.23
C LEU A 89 5.41 -14.31 -0.08
N ARG A 90 5.82 -14.42 -1.35
CA ARG A 90 6.82 -15.37 -1.82
C ARG A 90 7.68 -14.70 -2.89
N GLY A 91 8.98 -15.02 -2.89
CA GLY A 91 9.94 -14.48 -3.86
C GLY A 91 10.31 -13.02 -3.57
N ARG A 92 10.79 -12.32 -4.60
CA ARG A 92 11.26 -10.94 -4.47
C ARG A 92 10.08 -9.97 -4.53
N VAL A 93 9.82 -9.31 -3.41
CA VAL A 93 8.82 -8.25 -3.31
C VAL A 93 9.44 -7.00 -2.72
N GLN A 94 9.17 -5.86 -3.35
CA GLN A 94 9.68 -4.55 -2.91
C GLN A 94 8.53 -3.56 -2.81
N ARG A 95 8.68 -2.56 -1.94
CA ARG A 95 7.83 -1.37 -1.91
C ARG A 95 8.65 -0.11 -2.09
N LYS A 96 8.09 0.88 -2.77
CA LYS A 96 8.58 2.25 -2.77
C LYS A 96 7.76 3.04 -1.77
N THR A 97 8.40 3.54 -0.72
CA THR A 97 7.79 4.38 0.32
C THR A 97 8.64 5.63 0.46
N ASN A 98 8.02 6.82 0.48
CA ASN A 98 8.73 8.11 0.56
C ASN A 98 9.90 8.23 -0.45
N GLY A 99 9.68 7.78 -1.69
CA GLY A 99 10.69 7.86 -2.75
C GLY A 99 11.73 6.73 -2.77
N ARG A 100 11.84 5.90 -1.73
CA ARG A 100 12.89 4.87 -1.61
C ARG A 100 12.33 3.46 -1.77
N TRP A 101 13.02 2.63 -2.55
CA TRP A 101 12.69 1.22 -2.69
C TRP A 101 13.28 0.40 -1.55
N MET A 102 12.47 -0.46 -0.95
CA MET A 102 12.87 -1.36 0.13
C MET A 102 12.26 -2.74 -0.08
N PRO A 103 12.96 -3.82 0.29
CA PRO A 103 12.37 -5.16 0.26
C PRO A 103 11.25 -5.31 1.29
N ILE A 104 10.20 -6.06 0.94
CA ILE A 104 9.24 -6.59 1.91
C ILE A 104 9.71 -8.00 2.26
N ARG A 105 10.10 -8.23 3.51
CA ARG A 105 10.69 -9.50 3.95
C ARG A 105 9.77 -10.38 4.79
N ARG A 106 8.70 -9.81 5.36
CA ARG A 106 7.81 -10.51 6.29
C ARG A 106 6.34 -10.19 6.07
N SER A 107 5.49 -11.15 6.43
CA SER A 107 4.07 -10.90 6.69
C SER A 107 3.92 -9.90 7.85
N GLY A 108 2.74 -9.28 7.96
CA GLY A 108 2.48 -8.19 8.90
C GLY A 108 3.04 -6.83 8.48
N THR A 109 3.89 -6.76 7.45
CA THR A 109 4.41 -5.47 6.95
C THR A 109 3.27 -4.52 6.60
N ILE A 110 3.25 -3.34 7.21
CA ILE A 110 2.25 -2.30 6.96
C ILE A 110 2.54 -1.60 5.64
N LEU A 111 1.52 -1.43 4.80
CA LEU A 111 1.59 -0.68 3.56
C LEU A 111 0.85 0.64 3.70
N LEU A 112 1.47 1.71 3.23
CA LEU A 112 0.96 3.07 3.34
C LEU A 112 0.28 3.51 2.06
N GLN A 113 -0.61 4.49 2.18
CA GLN A 113 -1.06 5.24 1.02
C GLN A 113 0.15 5.83 0.29
N HIS A 114 0.07 5.84 -1.04
CA HIS A 114 1.12 6.22 -1.98
C HIS A 114 2.29 5.22 -2.11
N ASP A 115 2.30 4.12 -1.35
CA ASP A 115 3.27 3.06 -1.59
C ASP A 115 3.10 2.48 -3.01
N ILE A 116 4.23 2.10 -3.61
CA ILE A 116 4.26 1.33 -4.86
C ILE A 116 4.83 -0.05 -4.56
N ILE A 117 4.04 -1.11 -4.72
CA ILE A 117 4.48 -2.49 -4.56
C ILE A 117 4.92 -3.05 -5.92
N LYS A 118 6.05 -3.75 -5.93
CA LYS A 118 6.58 -4.48 -7.10
C LYS A 118 6.87 -5.93 -6.74
N THR A 119 6.39 -6.87 -7.55
CA THR A 119 6.73 -8.29 -7.49
C THR A 119 7.70 -8.65 -8.62
N GLY A 120 8.71 -9.45 -8.30
CA GLY A 120 9.65 -9.98 -9.30
C GLY A 120 9.14 -11.22 -10.01
N ASN A 121 10.06 -11.93 -10.68
CA ASN A 121 9.77 -13.22 -11.29
C ASN A 121 9.45 -14.27 -10.21
N LYS A 122 8.58 -15.24 -10.54
CA LYS A 122 8.11 -16.33 -9.64
C LYS A 122 7.62 -15.83 -8.26
N SER A 123 7.22 -14.56 -8.17
CA SER A 123 6.90 -13.88 -6.91
C SER A 123 5.40 -13.64 -6.78
N ARG A 124 4.93 -13.53 -5.53
CA ARG A 124 3.52 -13.28 -5.21
C ARG A 124 3.44 -12.50 -3.91
N ILE A 125 2.47 -11.60 -3.82
CA ILE A 125 2.13 -10.93 -2.56
C ILE A 125 0.61 -10.85 -2.40
N GLU A 126 0.15 -11.09 -1.18
CA GLU A 126 -1.23 -10.93 -0.75
C GLU A 126 -1.32 -9.80 0.26
N ILE A 127 -2.16 -8.80 -0.03
CA ILE A 127 -2.36 -7.60 0.79
C ILE A 127 -3.81 -7.51 1.23
N HIS A 128 -4.01 -7.20 2.51
CA HIS A 128 -5.32 -7.10 3.15
C HIS A 128 -5.57 -5.66 3.59
N PHE A 129 -6.73 -5.12 3.22
CA PHE A 129 -7.19 -3.80 3.61
C PHE A 129 -8.06 -3.90 4.87
N ASP A 130 -8.16 -2.81 5.64
CA ASP A 130 -8.95 -2.80 6.89
C ASP A 130 -10.47 -2.99 6.65
N ASN A 131 -10.96 -2.88 5.41
CA ASN A 131 -12.34 -3.20 5.06
C ASN A 131 -12.55 -4.69 4.74
N GLY A 132 -11.54 -5.53 4.97
CA GLY A 132 -11.52 -6.96 4.69
C GLY A 132 -11.40 -7.31 3.20
N SER A 133 -11.27 -6.33 2.31
CA SER A 133 -10.93 -6.59 0.92
C SER A 133 -9.48 -7.08 0.82
N LYS A 134 -9.22 -7.98 -0.13
CA LYS A 134 -7.92 -8.62 -0.33
C LYS A 134 -7.51 -8.50 -1.79
N LEU A 135 -6.23 -8.22 -2.03
CA LEU A 135 -5.63 -8.27 -3.35
C LEU A 135 -4.46 -9.25 -3.34
N GLN A 136 -4.36 -10.07 -4.36
CA GLN A 136 -3.20 -10.92 -4.62
C GLN A 136 -2.55 -10.48 -5.93
N LEU A 137 -1.31 -10.03 -5.88
CA LEU A 137 -0.54 -9.64 -7.06
C LEU A 137 0.29 -10.84 -7.52
N SER A 138 0.26 -11.09 -8.82
CA SER A 138 1.07 -12.14 -9.45
C SER A 138 2.52 -11.66 -9.67
N SER A 139 3.35 -12.51 -10.28
CA SER A 139 4.71 -12.14 -10.70
C SER A 139 4.71 -10.91 -11.60
N ASN A 140 5.85 -10.19 -11.63
CA ASN A 140 6.12 -9.09 -12.56
C ASN A 140 5.05 -7.98 -12.54
N SER A 141 4.46 -7.74 -11.37
CA SER A 141 3.36 -6.80 -11.20
C SER A 141 3.79 -5.56 -10.43
N THR A 142 3.26 -4.41 -10.83
CA THR A 142 3.49 -3.14 -10.14
C THR A 142 2.16 -2.51 -9.77
N LEU A 143 1.91 -2.30 -8.48
CA LEU A 143 0.67 -1.73 -7.95
C LEU A 143 0.97 -0.49 -7.12
N ALA A 144 0.32 0.63 -7.40
CA ALA A 144 0.37 1.83 -6.54
C ALA A 144 -0.90 1.94 -5.68
N LEU A 145 -0.74 2.17 -4.38
CA LEU A 145 -1.82 2.45 -3.44
C LEU A 145 -2.22 3.93 -3.51
N LYS A 146 -2.85 4.35 -4.62
CA LYS A 146 -3.10 5.77 -4.94
C LYS A 146 -3.90 6.52 -3.89
N LYS A 147 -4.97 5.94 -3.35
CA LYS A 147 -5.82 6.60 -2.36
C LYS A 147 -6.36 5.61 -1.35
N TYR A 148 -6.22 5.96 -0.08
CA TYR A 148 -6.89 5.28 1.01
C TYR A 148 -7.41 6.32 2.00
N SER A 149 -8.72 6.52 2.01
CA SER A 149 -9.34 7.45 2.95
C SER A 149 -10.54 6.78 3.62
N PHE A 150 -10.72 7.04 4.91
CA PHE A 150 -11.85 6.56 5.67
C PHE A 150 -12.50 7.70 6.45
N SER A 151 -13.79 7.56 6.70
CA SER A 151 -14.58 8.41 7.59
C SER A 151 -15.67 7.58 8.24
N THR A 152 -16.42 8.17 9.17
CA THR A 152 -17.63 7.58 9.75
C THR A 152 -18.64 7.17 8.67
N LYS A 153 -18.68 7.93 7.57
CA LYS A 153 -19.59 7.76 6.44
C LYS A 153 -19.17 6.61 5.51
N GLY A 154 -17.87 6.36 5.31
CA GLY A 154 -17.40 5.32 4.40
C GLY A 154 -15.89 5.32 4.13
N ARG A 155 -15.44 4.35 3.34
CA ARG A 155 -14.03 4.14 2.96
C ARG A 155 -13.88 4.22 1.44
N LYS A 156 -12.88 4.95 0.96
CA LYS A 156 -12.53 5.03 -0.47
C LYS A 156 -11.14 4.43 -0.66
N THR A 157 -11.06 3.39 -1.47
CA THR A 157 -9.82 2.74 -1.88
C THR A 157 -9.65 2.89 -3.38
N ASN A 158 -8.51 3.41 -3.82
CA ASN A 158 -8.10 3.39 -5.22
C ASN A 158 -6.69 2.80 -5.30
N VAL A 159 -6.57 1.71 -6.04
CA VAL A 159 -5.28 1.12 -6.40
C VAL A 159 -5.07 1.27 -7.90
N ASN A 160 -3.82 1.42 -8.32
CA ASN A 160 -3.44 1.57 -9.71
C ASN A 160 -2.48 0.47 -10.11
N LEU A 161 -2.96 -0.50 -10.89
CA LEU A 161 -2.14 -1.55 -11.48
C LEU A 161 -1.43 -0.96 -12.70
N LYS A 162 -0.11 -0.88 -12.63
CA LYS A 162 0.73 -0.32 -13.69
C LYS A 162 1.24 -1.38 -14.67
N SER A 163 1.47 -2.59 -14.18
CA SER A 163 1.94 -3.74 -14.98
C SER A 163 1.54 -5.05 -14.31
N GLY A 164 1.51 -6.13 -15.08
CA GLY A 164 1.27 -7.47 -14.58
C GLY A 164 -0.20 -7.73 -14.28
N SER A 165 -0.51 -8.36 -13.14
CA SER A 165 -1.87 -8.77 -12.83
C SER A 165 -2.16 -8.82 -11.34
N LEU A 166 -3.46 -8.71 -11.02
CA LEU A 166 -3.96 -8.93 -9.68
C LEU A 166 -5.28 -9.69 -9.71
N PHE A 167 -5.51 -10.45 -8.64
CA PHE A 167 -6.83 -10.95 -8.30
C PHE A 167 -7.34 -10.17 -7.09
N ALA A 168 -8.60 -9.73 -7.16
CA ALA A 168 -9.25 -8.94 -6.13
C ALA A 168 -10.44 -9.68 -5.56
N ASN A 169 -10.53 -9.74 -4.24
CA ASN A 169 -11.73 -10.13 -3.51
C ASN A 169 -12.16 -8.93 -2.66
N VAL A 170 -13.18 -8.21 -3.13
CA VAL A 170 -13.64 -6.97 -2.53
C VAL A 170 -14.91 -7.25 -1.74
N ASN A 171 -14.87 -6.97 -0.44
CA ASN A 171 -16.04 -7.11 0.42
C ASN A 171 -17.17 -6.18 0.00
N LYS A 172 -18.41 -6.52 0.41
CA LYS A 172 -19.55 -5.62 0.24
C LYS A 172 -19.22 -4.28 0.91
N LEU A 173 -19.41 -3.20 0.17
CA LEU A 173 -19.06 -1.85 0.61
C LEU A 173 -20.29 -1.17 1.24
N ARG A 174 -20.10 -0.27 2.21
CA ARG A 174 -21.18 0.62 2.69
C ARG A 174 -21.59 1.61 1.59
N ARG A 175 -22.74 2.29 1.73
CA ARG A 175 -23.30 3.18 0.68
C ARG A 175 -22.31 4.25 0.20
N LYS A 176 -21.59 4.92 1.12
CA LYS A 176 -20.61 5.97 0.80
C LYS A 176 -19.17 5.45 0.65
N SER A 177 -18.99 4.13 0.53
CA SER A 177 -17.69 3.50 0.31
C SER A 177 -17.48 3.14 -1.16
N SER A 178 -16.24 3.21 -1.63
CA SER A 178 -15.86 2.82 -2.99
C SER A 178 -14.53 2.08 -3.03
N PHE A 179 -14.42 1.14 -3.96
CA PHE A 179 -13.18 0.46 -4.29
C PHE A 179 -12.99 0.52 -5.80
N LYS A 180 -11.82 1.00 -6.24
CA LYS A 180 -11.47 1.14 -7.65
C LYS A 180 -10.11 0.49 -7.91
N VAL A 181 -10.05 -0.25 -9.01
CA VAL A 181 -8.78 -0.65 -9.63
C VAL A 181 -8.65 0.15 -10.91
N SER A 182 -7.67 1.04 -10.94
CA SER A 182 -7.31 1.80 -12.14
C SER A 182 -6.12 1.16 -12.83
N THR A 183 -6.05 1.33 -14.14
CA THR A 183 -4.93 0.93 -14.99
C THR A 183 -4.54 2.10 -15.89
N VAL A 184 -3.65 1.90 -16.84
CA VAL A 184 -3.31 2.93 -17.83
C VAL A 184 -4.48 3.30 -18.74
N THR A 185 -5.40 2.37 -19.00
CA THR A 185 -6.44 2.53 -20.03
C THR A 185 -7.86 2.33 -19.51
N ALA A 186 -8.04 1.77 -18.31
CA ALA A 186 -9.36 1.42 -17.78
C ALA A 186 -9.48 1.64 -16.27
N VAL A 187 -10.71 1.94 -15.83
CA VAL A 187 -11.10 1.96 -14.42
C VAL A 187 -12.17 0.91 -14.16
N ALA A 188 -11.88 -0.02 -13.24
CA ALA A 188 -12.81 -1.01 -12.73
C ALA A 188 -13.38 -0.55 -11.38
N GLY A 189 -14.66 -0.20 -11.35
CA GLY A 189 -15.42 0.15 -10.16
C GLY A 189 -16.18 -1.06 -9.61
N VAL A 190 -16.00 -1.35 -8.33
CA VAL A 190 -16.43 -2.63 -7.76
C VAL A 190 -17.09 -2.52 -6.40
N ARG A 191 -18.06 -3.43 -6.16
CA ARG A 191 -18.82 -3.53 -4.92
C ARG A 191 -19.19 -4.99 -4.67
N GLY A 192 -18.54 -5.63 -3.68
CA GLY A 192 -18.85 -7.03 -3.34
C GLY A 192 -18.51 -8.03 -4.45
N THR A 193 -17.32 -7.95 -5.03
CA THR A 193 -16.95 -8.71 -6.25
C THR A 193 -15.68 -9.51 -6.08
N GLN A 194 -15.57 -10.60 -6.85
CA GLN A 194 -14.32 -11.31 -7.10
C GLN A 194 -13.99 -11.20 -8.58
N PHE A 195 -12.83 -10.64 -8.90
CA PHE A 195 -12.43 -10.35 -10.27
C PHE A 195 -10.91 -10.36 -10.43
N TYR A 196 -10.46 -10.56 -11.66
CA TYR A 196 -9.07 -10.54 -12.05
C TYR A 196 -8.84 -9.41 -13.05
N VAL A 197 -7.70 -8.73 -12.92
CA VAL A 197 -7.26 -7.69 -13.85
C VAL A 197 -5.83 -8.00 -14.28
N SER A 198 -5.57 -7.97 -15.59
CA SER A 198 -4.21 -8.08 -16.13
C SER A 198 -3.95 -7.05 -17.21
N ILE A 199 -2.68 -6.68 -17.34
CA ILE A 199 -2.17 -5.80 -18.38
C ILE A 199 -1.14 -6.61 -19.17
N ASP A 200 -1.36 -6.77 -20.47
CA ASP A 200 -0.41 -7.44 -21.37
C ASP A 200 0.72 -6.48 -21.82
N LYS A 201 1.61 -6.97 -22.70
CA LYS A 201 2.73 -6.17 -23.21
C LYS A 201 2.27 -5.01 -24.11
N GLN A 202 1.13 -5.16 -24.76
CA GLN A 202 0.48 -4.19 -25.64
C GLN A 202 -0.39 -3.18 -24.87
N LYS A 203 -0.36 -3.21 -23.53
CA LYS A 203 -1.19 -2.39 -22.63
C LYS A 203 -2.70 -2.67 -22.76
N THR A 204 -3.08 -3.82 -23.29
CA THR A 204 -4.46 -4.30 -23.25
C THR A 204 -4.79 -4.70 -21.82
N VAL A 205 -5.88 -4.14 -21.31
CA VAL A 205 -6.39 -4.48 -19.98
C VAL A 205 -7.48 -5.50 -20.12
N LYS A 206 -7.30 -6.65 -19.47
CA LYS A 206 -8.32 -7.70 -19.37
C LYS A 206 -8.96 -7.65 -17.99
N VAL A 207 -10.29 -7.74 -17.94
CA VAL A 207 -11.06 -7.83 -16.69
C VAL A 207 -11.94 -9.06 -16.76
N GLU A 208 -11.78 -9.98 -15.80
CA GLU A 208 -12.55 -11.22 -15.69
C GLU A 208 -13.31 -11.23 -14.36
N VAL A 209 -14.61 -11.54 -14.37
CA VAL A 209 -15.47 -11.44 -13.17
C VAL A 209 -16.00 -12.81 -12.77
N TYR A 210 -15.73 -13.22 -11.52
CA TYR A 210 -16.13 -14.53 -10.97
C TYR A 210 -17.26 -14.42 -9.95
N LYS A 211 -17.44 -13.24 -9.32
CA LYS A 211 -18.56 -12.94 -8.42
C LYS A 211 -18.96 -11.48 -8.53
N GLY A 212 -20.27 -11.22 -8.54
CA GLY A 212 -20.85 -9.88 -8.61
C GLY A 212 -20.75 -9.26 -10.00
N THR A 213 -20.61 -7.94 -10.06
CA THR A 213 -20.56 -7.16 -11.30
C THR A 213 -19.50 -6.06 -11.18
N VAL A 214 -18.68 -5.91 -12.23
CA VAL A 214 -17.66 -4.86 -12.34
C VAL A 214 -18.07 -3.88 -13.41
N LYS A 215 -18.10 -2.57 -13.09
CA LYS A 215 -18.23 -1.52 -14.12
C LYS A 215 -16.84 -1.18 -14.63
N VAL A 216 -16.61 -1.39 -15.93
CA VAL A 216 -15.35 -1.08 -16.60
C VAL A 216 -15.56 0.16 -17.46
N SER A 217 -14.81 1.21 -17.19
CA SER A 217 -14.86 2.48 -17.92
C SER A 217 -13.54 2.74 -18.65
N ALA A 218 -13.64 3.06 -19.95
CA ALA A 218 -12.53 3.50 -20.79
C ALA A 218 -13.08 4.28 -21.99
N ASN A 219 -12.31 5.26 -22.47
CA ASN A 219 -12.66 6.10 -23.63
C ASN A 219 -14.12 6.60 -23.61
N ASN A 220 -14.54 7.20 -22.48
CA ASN A 220 -15.89 7.72 -22.21
C ASN A 220 -17.05 6.71 -22.32
N LYS A 221 -16.76 5.41 -22.49
CA LYS A 221 -17.76 4.34 -22.47
C LYS A 221 -17.64 3.50 -21.20
N VAL A 222 -18.76 2.95 -20.77
CA VAL A 222 -18.85 2.07 -19.60
C VAL A 222 -19.56 0.78 -19.99
N VAL A 223 -18.97 -0.36 -19.64
CA VAL A 223 -19.62 -1.67 -19.75
C VAL A 223 -19.75 -2.30 -18.36
N SER A 224 -20.85 -3.01 -18.13
CA SER A 224 -21.06 -3.79 -16.91
C SER A 224 -20.74 -5.25 -17.18
N VAL A 225 -19.68 -5.75 -16.55
CA VAL A 225 -19.21 -7.14 -16.69
C VAL A 225 -19.76 -7.93 -15.51
N LYS A 226 -20.70 -8.83 -15.78
CA LYS A 226 -21.32 -9.71 -14.77
C LYS A 226 -20.43 -10.93 -14.50
N LYS A 227 -20.74 -11.67 -13.44
CA LYS A 227 -20.17 -13.01 -13.18
C LYS A 227 -20.10 -13.86 -14.46
N ASN A 228 -19.03 -14.64 -14.57
CA ASN A 228 -18.73 -15.54 -15.68
C ASN A 228 -18.50 -14.81 -17.02
N HIS A 229 -18.24 -13.50 -16.99
CA HIS A 229 -17.90 -12.73 -18.18
C HIS A 229 -16.54 -12.03 -18.04
N LYS A 230 -15.98 -11.66 -19.18
CA LYS A 230 -14.80 -10.82 -19.32
C LYS A 230 -15.05 -9.66 -20.27
N THR A 231 -14.22 -8.63 -20.17
CA THR A 231 -14.05 -7.59 -21.19
C THR A 231 -12.56 -7.29 -21.34
N GLU A 232 -12.21 -6.70 -22.47
CA GLU A 232 -10.85 -6.24 -22.75
C GLU A 232 -10.92 -4.77 -23.19
N VAL A 233 -9.88 -4.01 -22.84
CA VAL A 233 -9.72 -2.60 -23.18
C VAL A 233 -8.36 -2.43 -23.82
N ILE A 234 -8.35 -2.21 -25.13
CA ILE A 234 -7.15 -1.83 -25.89
C ILE A 234 -6.89 -0.35 -25.65
N SER A 235 -5.60 0.04 -25.62
CA SER A 235 -5.22 1.44 -25.40
C SER A 235 -5.90 2.40 -26.39
N GLY A 236 -6.51 3.47 -25.86
CA GLY A 236 -7.25 4.45 -26.66
C GLY A 236 -8.62 3.98 -27.17
N LYS A 237 -9.06 2.76 -26.87
CA LYS A 237 -10.36 2.22 -27.30
C LYS A 237 -11.33 2.07 -26.13
N ALA A 238 -12.61 1.98 -26.47
CA ALA A 238 -13.65 1.65 -25.50
C ALA A 238 -13.58 0.17 -25.11
N PRO A 239 -14.18 -0.24 -23.97
CA PRO A 239 -14.25 -1.64 -23.60
C PRO A 239 -15.03 -2.46 -24.63
N ILE A 240 -14.53 -3.65 -24.95
CA ILE A 240 -15.23 -4.61 -25.80
C ILE A 240 -16.50 -5.09 -25.07
N LYS A 241 -17.57 -5.38 -25.82
CA LYS A 241 -18.80 -5.96 -25.26
C LYS A 241 -18.45 -7.20 -24.42
N PRO A 242 -19.01 -7.36 -23.20
CA PRO A 242 -18.66 -8.48 -22.34
C PRO A 242 -18.91 -9.85 -23.01
N GLN A 243 -17.95 -10.76 -22.89
CA GLN A 243 -17.98 -12.12 -23.44
C GLN A 243 -17.94 -13.15 -22.31
N LYS A 244 -18.49 -14.34 -22.52
CA LYS A 244 -18.41 -15.42 -21.51
C LYS A 244 -16.95 -15.82 -21.26
N LEU A 245 -16.65 -16.17 -20.01
CA LEU A 245 -15.39 -16.81 -19.66
C LEU A 245 -15.37 -18.25 -20.19
N THR A 246 -14.22 -18.65 -20.73
CA THR A 246 -13.97 -20.02 -21.18
C THR A 246 -13.32 -20.88 -20.10
N SER A 247 -12.83 -20.27 -19.01
CA SER A 247 -12.23 -20.98 -17.89
C SER A 247 -12.42 -20.22 -16.57
N THR A 248 -12.30 -20.95 -15.45
CA THR A 248 -12.37 -20.36 -14.11
C THR A 248 -10.98 -20.29 -13.49
N ARG A 249 -10.62 -19.13 -12.95
CA ARG A 249 -9.38 -18.96 -12.17
C ARG A 249 -9.66 -19.24 -10.70
N ARG A 250 -8.97 -20.21 -10.12
CA ARG A 250 -8.98 -20.47 -8.67
C ARG A 250 -7.79 -19.76 -8.03
N VAL A 251 -8.06 -18.96 -6.99
CA VAL A 251 -7.02 -18.30 -6.18
C VAL A 251 -7.10 -18.83 -4.77
N LYS A 252 -5.97 -19.38 -4.28
CA LYS A 252 -5.78 -19.74 -2.87
C LYS A 252 -5.33 -18.48 -2.13
N TRP A 253 -6.08 -18.13 -1.09
CA TRP A 253 -5.75 -17.05 -0.16
C TRP A 253 -5.00 -17.66 1.04
N ALA A 254 -4.06 -16.92 1.61
CA ALA A 254 -3.44 -17.31 2.87
C ALA A 254 -4.49 -17.34 4.00
N ARG A 255 -4.43 -18.38 4.84
CA ARG A 255 -5.24 -18.48 6.06
C ARG A 255 -4.76 -17.44 7.09
#